data_AF-C5BIF6-F1
#
_entry.id   AF-C5BIF6-F1
#
_cell.length_a   1.000
_cell.length_b   1.000
_cell.length_c   1.000
_cell.angle_alpha   90.00
_cell.angle_beta   90.00
_cell.angle_gamma   90.00
#
_symmetry.space_group_name_H-M   'P 1'
#
loop_
_entity.id
_entity.type
_entity.pdbx_description
1 polymer ?
#
loop_
_entity_poly.entity_id
_entity_poly.type
_entity_poly.pdbx_seq_one_letter_code
_entity_poly.pdbx_strand_id
1 'polypeptide(L)'
;MSDVEMRCFSAVQYWQRKELAQQLKDTLTSFLPHPLSLQGASSTAKSNTWTLVKVPLIAILFPLLLLIWLARVLFALVLYPYRYLSTLPVPQGLHSPGERNIQGIHRAFSPYNDLSPAYYLLCVNDWVTILYGVDAARKHQIETYLFAQSSSRFIRPGEAPSRQHISLARESLSRALGYY
;
A
#
# COMPACT_ATOMS: atom_id res chain seq x y z
N MET A 1 -22.59 16.60 -3.93
CA MET A 1 -21.14 16.44 -3.80
C MET A 1 -20.48 17.54 -4.59
N SER A 2 -19.54 18.28 -4.00
CA SER A 2 -18.87 19.40 -4.68
C SER A 2 -17.78 18.91 -5.65
N ASP A 3 -17.37 19.74 -6.61
CA ASP A 3 -16.30 19.40 -7.58
C ASP A 3 -14.99 19.01 -6.86
N VAL A 4 -14.64 19.73 -5.80
CA VAL A 4 -13.46 19.45 -4.98
C VAL A 4 -13.54 18.07 -4.30
N GLU A 5 -14.69 17.71 -3.74
CA GLU A 5 -14.90 16.38 -3.15
C GLU A 5 -14.79 15.28 -4.20
N MET A 6 -15.33 15.52 -5.40
CA MET A 6 -15.27 14.56 -6.51
C MET A 6 -13.82 14.35 -6.96
N ARG A 7 -13.02 15.43 -7.01
CA ARG A 7 -11.58 15.33 -7.26
C ARG A 7 -10.88 14.51 -6.19
N CYS A 8 -11.18 14.71 -4.91
CA CYS A 8 -10.63 13.89 -3.83
C CYS A 8 -11.01 12.40 -3.97
N PHE A 9 -12.25 12.10 -4.37
CA PHE A 9 -12.67 10.71 -4.61
C PHE A 9 -11.97 10.11 -5.85
N SER A 10 -11.82 10.89 -6.92
CA SER A 10 -11.10 10.47 -8.12
C SER A 10 -9.62 10.14 -7.83
N ALA A 11 -9.00 10.85 -6.87
CA ALA A 11 -7.65 10.55 -6.39
C ALA A 11 -7.59 9.16 -5.72
N VAL A 12 -8.60 8.80 -4.91
CA VAL A 12 -8.70 7.44 -4.32
C VAL A 12 -8.75 6.40 -5.43
N GLN A 13 -9.65 6.56 -6.40
CA GLN A 13 -9.80 5.62 -7.51
C GLN A 13 -8.50 5.52 -8.34
N TYR A 14 -7.81 6.64 -8.55
CA TYR A 14 -6.52 6.66 -9.25
C TYR A 14 -5.47 5.81 -8.54
N TRP A 15 -5.30 6.01 -7.23
CA TRP A 15 -4.32 5.24 -6.46
C TRP A 15 -4.71 3.77 -6.32
N GLN A 16 -6.01 3.45 -6.24
CA GLN A 16 -6.48 2.06 -6.23
C GLN A 16 -6.11 1.35 -7.53
N ARG A 17 -6.31 2.00 -8.68
CA ARG A 17 -5.91 1.43 -9.99
C ARG A 17 -4.41 1.23 -10.08
N LYS A 18 -3.63 2.19 -9.57
CA LYS A 18 -2.16 2.11 -9.57
C LYS A 18 -1.66 1.00 -8.64
N GLU A 19 -2.27 0.84 -7.48
CA GLU A 19 -2.00 -0.27 -6.57
C GLU A 19 -2.32 -1.62 -7.21
N LEU A 20 -3.50 -1.78 -7.82
CA LEU A 20 -3.86 -3.01 -8.52
C LEU A 20 -2.88 -3.35 -9.65
N ALA A 21 -2.43 -2.34 -10.40
CA ALA A 21 -1.43 -2.53 -11.45
C ALA A 21 -0.08 -2.97 -10.88
N GLN A 22 0.34 -2.39 -9.75
CA GLN A 22 1.57 -2.79 -9.07
C GLN A 22 1.45 -4.21 -8.49
N GLN A 23 0.33 -4.57 -7.86
CA GLN A 23 0.09 -5.93 -7.36
C GLN A 23 0.14 -6.97 -8.47
N LEU A 24 -0.43 -6.67 -9.65
CA LEU A 24 -0.32 -7.54 -10.81
C LEU A 24 1.14 -7.67 -11.25
N LYS A 25 1.86 -6.55 -11.37
CA LYS A 25 3.28 -6.55 -11.73
C LYS A 25 4.10 -7.37 -10.75
N ASP A 26 3.92 -7.16 -9.45
CA ASP A 26 4.63 -7.89 -8.39
C ASP A 26 4.34 -9.40 -8.47
N THR A 27 3.10 -9.78 -8.76
CA THR A 27 2.71 -11.19 -8.94
C THR A 27 3.39 -11.82 -10.16
N LEU A 28 3.49 -11.06 -11.27
CA LEU A 28 4.16 -11.51 -12.50
C LEU A 28 5.68 -11.59 -12.34
N THR A 29 6.28 -10.64 -11.61
CA THR A 29 7.74 -10.56 -11.42
C THR A 29 8.26 -11.43 -10.28
N SER A 30 7.42 -11.81 -9.33
CA SER A 30 7.79 -12.70 -8.21
C SER A 30 7.87 -14.15 -8.69
N PHE A 31 8.77 -14.41 -9.65
CA PHE A 31 8.96 -15.71 -10.28
C PHE A 31 9.83 -16.65 -9.41
N LEU A 32 10.46 -16.13 -8.37
CA LEU A 32 11.45 -16.88 -7.59
C LEU A 32 11.10 -16.82 -6.10
N PRO A 33 10.97 -17.96 -5.39
CA PRO A 33 11.40 -17.95 -3.99
C PRO A 33 12.85 -17.48 -4.05
N HIS A 34 13.18 -16.33 -3.44
CA HIS A 34 14.57 -15.86 -3.40
C HIS A 34 15.46 -17.06 -3.11
N PRO A 35 16.22 -17.57 -4.09
CA PRO A 35 17.03 -18.74 -3.87
C PRO A 35 18.12 -18.22 -2.95
N LEU A 36 17.93 -18.47 -1.67
CA LEU A 36 18.88 -18.17 -0.62
C LEU A 36 19.06 -16.66 -0.41
N SER A 37 18.39 -16.09 0.60
CA SER A 37 19.10 -15.11 1.44
C SER A 37 20.21 -15.87 2.19
N LEU A 38 21.25 -16.28 1.44
CA LEU A 38 22.51 -16.86 1.88
C LEU A 38 23.36 -15.83 2.65
N GLN A 39 22.77 -14.70 3.05
CA GLN A 39 23.42 -13.66 3.84
C GLN A 39 23.45 -13.99 5.34
N GLY A 40 22.88 -15.12 5.78
CA GLY A 40 22.95 -15.60 7.17
C GLY A 40 23.96 -16.74 7.42
N ALA A 41 24.68 -17.23 6.40
CA ALA A 41 25.62 -18.35 6.53
C ALA A 41 27.08 -17.91 6.41
N SER A 42 27.43 -16.72 6.91
CA SER A 42 28.82 -16.47 7.31
C SER A 42 29.05 -17.20 8.63
N SER A 43 30.07 -18.06 8.66
CA SER A 43 30.63 -18.75 9.83
C SER A 43 29.91 -20.02 10.30
N THR A 44 30.01 -21.11 9.54
CA THR A 44 30.67 -22.34 10.04
C THR A 44 30.77 -23.37 8.92
N ALA A 45 31.99 -23.51 8.39
CA ALA A 45 32.38 -24.65 7.60
C ALA A 45 32.24 -25.93 8.44
N LYS A 46 31.29 -26.81 8.09
CA LYS A 46 31.30 -28.28 8.33
C LYS A 46 29.93 -28.87 7.95
N SER A 47 29.76 -29.18 6.67
CA SER A 47 28.94 -30.32 6.18
C SER A 47 28.67 -30.13 4.68
N ASN A 48 29.58 -30.62 3.84
CA ASN A 48 29.40 -30.66 2.39
C ASN A 48 28.32 -31.68 1.98
N THR A 49 27.93 -32.58 2.88
CA THR A 49 26.88 -33.60 2.69
C THR A 49 25.47 -33.03 2.76
N TRP A 50 25.24 -31.96 3.53
CA TRP A 50 23.91 -31.33 3.62
C TRP A 50 23.51 -30.58 2.34
N THR A 51 24.49 -30.14 1.55
CA THR A 51 24.26 -29.47 0.26
C THR A 51 23.80 -30.46 -0.82
N LEU A 52 24.35 -31.69 -0.82
CA LEU A 52 24.00 -32.75 -1.78
C LEU A 52 22.57 -33.28 -1.59
N VAL A 53 21.98 -33.18 -0.39
CA VAL A 53 20.59 -33.58 -0.11
C VAL A 53 19.59 -32.47 -0.46
N LYS A 54 19.99 -31.19 -0.34
CA LYS A 54 19.13 -30.04 -0.64
C LYS A 54 18.87 -29.86 -2.13
N VAL A 55 19.87 -30.09 -2.98
CA VAL A 55 19.75 -29.93 -4.44
C VAL A 55 18.66 -30.83 -5.05
N PRO A 56 18.60 -32.16 -4.80
CA PRO A 56 17.54 -33.00 -5.33
C PRO A 56 16.18 -32.68 -4.68
N LEU A 57 16.13 -32.32 -3.40
CA LEU A 57 14.90 -31.89 -2.74
C LEU A 57 14.32 -30.62 -3.39
N ILE A 58 15.17 -29.64 -3.69
CA ILE A 58 14.78 -28.42 -4.41
C ILE A 58 14.37 -28.77 -5.84
N ALA A 59 15.08 -29.68 -6.53
CA ALA A 59 14.71 -30.11 -7.88
C ALA A 59 13.32 -30.79 -7.93
N ILE A 60 12.95 -31.54 -6.89
CA ILE A 60 11.62 -32.15 -6.74
C ILE A 60 10.55 -31.11 -6.35
N LEU A 61 10.89 -30.13 -5.51
CA LEU A 61 9.96 -29.07 -5.08
C LEU A 61 9.78 -27.97 -6.13
N PHE A 62 10.76 -27.76 -7.01
CA PHE A 62 10.72 -26.75 -8.06
C PHE A 62 9.49 -26.86 -8.98
N PRO A 63 9.11 -28.02 -9.53
CA PRO A 63 7.88 -28.13 -10.32
C PRO A 63 6.62 -27.80 -9.51
N LEU A 64 6.57 -28.15 -8.22
CA LEU A 64 5.44 -27.79 -7.35
C LEU A 64 5.37 -26.27 -7.12
N LEU A 65 6.51 -25.64 -6.84
CA LEU A 65 6.61 -24.18 -6.68
C LEU A 65 6.23 -23.45 -7.96
N LEU A 66 6.65 -23.98 -9.12
CA LEU A 66 6.29 -23.44 -10.43
C LEU A 66 4.79 -23.57 -10.70
N LEU A 67 4.16 -24.70 -10.34
CA LEU A 67 2.71 -24.88 -10.45
C LEU A 67 1.94 -23.91 -9.54
N ILE A 68 2.38 -23.73 -8.29
CA ILE A 68 1.78 -22.76 -7.35
C ILE A 68 1.92 -21.33 -7.91
N TRP A 69 3.09 -20.99 -8.43
CA TRP A 69 3.33 -19.69 -9.05
C TRP A 69 2.43 -19.48 -10.27
N LEU A 70 2.33 -20.47 -11.16
CA LEU A 70 1.48 -20.40 -12.35
C LEU A 70 0.00 -20.24 -11.96
N ALA A 71 -0.47 -20.99 -10.97
CA ALA A 71 -1.82 -20.87 -10.45
C ALA A 71 -2.09 -19.46 -9.89
N ARG A 72 -1.13 -18.88 -9.16
CA ARG A 72 -1.23 -17.50 -8.64
C ARG A 72 -1.30 -16.47 -9.76
N VAL A 73 -0.47 -16.61 -10.80
CA VAL A 73 -0.46 -15.71 -11.94
C VAL A 73 -1.76 -15.79 -12.73
N LEU A 74 -2.25 -17.01 -13.02
CA LEU A 74 -3.53 -17.20 -13.70
C LEU A 74 -4.68 -16.59 -12.89
N PHE A 75 -4.70 -16.82 -11.58
CA PHE A 75 -5.69 -16.24 -10.70
C PHE A 75 -5.63 -14.69 -10.71
N ALA A 76 -4.42 -14.12 -10.63
CA ALA A 76 -4.25 -12.67 -10.68
C ALA A 76 -4.67 -12.07 -12.03
N LEU A 77 -4.36 -12.73 -13.14
CA LEU A 77 -4.76 -12.29 -14.49
C LEU A 77 -6.29 -12.31 -14.69
N VAL A 78 -6.97 -13.31 -14.14
CA VAL A 78 -8.44 -13.40 -14.19
C VAL A 78 -9.09 -12.38 -13.25
N LEU A 79 -8.54 -12.18 -12.06
CA LEU A 79 -9.13 -11.31 -11.03
C LEU A 79 -8.85 -9.82 -11.27
N TYR A 80 -7.70 -9.48 -11.84
CA TYR A 80 -7.28 -8.11 -12.12
C TYR A 80 -8.32 -7.30 -12.92
N PRO A 81 -8.83 -7.75 -14.09
CA PRO A 81 -9.79 -6.95 -14.86
C PRO A 81 -11.08 -6.71 -14.07
N TYR A 82 -11.56 -7.71 -13.32
CA TYR A 82 -12.73 -7.56 -12.46
C TYR A 82 -12.51 -6.48 -11.39
N ARG A 83 -11.40 -6.56 -10.64
CA ARG A 83 -11.05 -5.55 -9.63
C ARG A 83 -10.86 -4.17 -10.24
N TYR A 84 -10.17 -4.07 -11.37
CA TYR A 84 -9.96 -2.80 -12.07
C TYR A 84 -11.29 -2.16 -12.49
N LEU A 85 -12.18 -2.93 -13.12
CA LEU A 85 -13.50 -2.45 -13.54
C LEU A 85 -14.36 -2.01 -12.35
N SER A 86 -14.29 -2.71 -11.21
CA SER A 86 -15.01 -2.31 -10.00
C SER A 86 -14.58 -0.94 -9.43
N THR A 87 -13.40 -0.43 -9.81
CA THR A 87 -12.95 0.91 -9.37
C THR A 87 -13.47 2.06 -10.24
N LEU A 88 -14.04 1.77 -11.42
CA LEU A 88 -14.52 2.79 -12.36
C LEU A 88 -15.83 3.47 -11.91
N PRO A 89 -16.89 2.73 -11.51
CA PRO A 89 -18.15 3.37 -11.14
C PRO A 89 -18.01 4.13 -9.82
N VAL A 90 -18.67 5.29 -9.74
CA VAL A 90 -18.87 6.00 -8.48
C VAL A 90 -20.02 5.31 -7.74
N PRO A 91 -19.83 4.88 -6.47
CA PRO A 91 -20.87 4.16 -5.74
C PRO A 91 -22.08 5.06 -5.47
N GLN A 92 -23.29 4.52 -5.64
CA GLN A 92 -24.55 5.25 -5.49
C GLN A 92 -24.80 5.76 -4.05
N GLY A 93 -24.11 5.18 -3.05
CA GLY A 93 -24.13 5.62 -1.65
C GLY A 93 -22.97 6.55 -1.26
N LEU A 94 -22.29 7.16 -2.22
CA LEU A 94 -21.23 8.13 -1.91
C LEU A 94 -21.87 9.44 -1.43
N HIS A 95 -21.77 9.69 -0.12
CA HIS A 95 -22.25 10.93 0.46
C HIS A 95 -21.13 11.98 0.53
N SER A 96 -21.51 13.25 0.41
CA SER A 96 -20.56 14.35 0.60
C SER A 96 -20.08 14.38 2.06
N PRO A 97 -18.79 14.63 2.31
CA PRO A 97 -18.31 14.84 3.66
C PRO A 97 -18.95 16.11 4.24
N GLY A 98 -19.52 16.02 5.44
CA GLY A 98 -20.09 17.19 6.13
C GLY A 98 -19.03 18.26 6.43
N GLU A 99 -17.78 17.82 6.65
CA GLU A 99 -16.62 18.70 6.86
C GLU A 99 -15.66 18.61 5.67
N ARG A 100 -15.28 19.77 5.10
CA ARG A 100 -14.31 19.88 4.00
C ARG A 100 -12.86 19.83 4.48
N ASN A 101 -12.57 18.91 5.39
CA ASN A 101 -11.22 18.67 5.91
C ASN A 101 -10.80 17.22 5.60
N ILE A 102 -9.55 16.88 5.92
CA ILE A 102 -8.98 15.55 5.63
C ILE A 102 -9.73 14.46 6.40
N GLN A 103 -10.19 14.74 7.62
CA GLN A 103 -10.92 13.78 8.45
C GLN A 103 -12.31 13.48 7.89
N GLY A 104 -13.05 14.52 7.47
CA GLY A 104 -14.35 14.41 6.84
C GLY A 104 -14.27 13.64 5.52
N ILE A 105 -13.29 13.98 4.68
CA ILE A 105 -13.02 13.27 3.42
C ILE A 105 -12.67 11.79 3.70
N HIS A 106 -11.78 11.53 4.66
CA HIS A 106 -11.44 10.16 5.03
C HIS A 106 -12.65 9.37 5.52
N ARG A 107 -13.46 9.94 6.42
CA ARG A 107 -14.65 9.28 6.98
C ARG A 107 -15.68 8.97 5.89
N ALA A 108 -15.92 9.92 4.99
CA ALA A 108 -16.87 9.73 3.89
C ALA A 108 -16.40 8.65 2.89
N PHE A 109 -15.10 8.57 2.62
CA PHE A 109 -14.56 7.65 1.61
C PHE A 109 -14.05 6.33 2.18
N SER A 110 -13.87 6.21 3.51
CA SER A 110 -13.38 5.01 4.19
C SER A 110 -14.13 3.73 3.80
N PRO A 111 -15.47 3.71 3.63
CA PRO A 111 -16.17 2.50 3.22
C PRO A 111 -15.79 1.99 1.82
N TYR A 112 -15.26 2.86 0.98
CA TYR A 112 -14.90 2.59 -0.42
C TYR A 112 -13.39 2.59 -0.65
N ASN A 113 -12.60 2.83 0.40
CA ASN A 113 -11.15 2.97 0.33
C ASN A 113 -10.47 1.70 0.85
N ASP A 114 -10.07 0.82 -0.08
CA ASP A 114 -9.29 -0.38 0.21
C ASP A 114 -7.80 -0.23 -0.17
N LEU A 115 -7.23 0.96 0.04
CA LEU A 115 -5.82 1.23 -0.25
C LEU A 115 -4.91 0.61 0.83
N SER A 116 -3.78 0.04 0.41
CA SER A 116 -2.72 -0.29 1.37
C SER A 116 -2.10 0.96 2.00
N PRO A 117 -1.45 0.83 3.17
CA PRO A 117 -0.82 1.94 3.88
C PRO A 117 0.03 2.87 3.00
N ALA A 118 0.86 2.32 2.11
CA ALA A 118 1.75 3.11 1.27
C ALA A 118 0.98 4.00 0.28
N TYR A 119 -0.03 3.45 -0.40
CA TYR A 119 -0.86 4.19 -1.34
C TYR A 119 -1.83 5.15 -0.67
N TYR A 120 -2.27 4.81 0.55
CA TYR A 120 -3.08 5.71 1.36
C TYR A 120 -2.34 7.01 1.70
N LEU A 121 -1.05 6.94 2.06
CA LEU A 121 -0.25 8.14 2.35
C LEU A 121 -0.16 9.06 1.12
N LEU A 122 0.12 8.49 -0.06
CA LEU A 122 0.16 9.23 -1.32
C LEU A 122 -1.20 9.87 -1.65
N CYS A 123 -2.29 9.12 -1.44
CA CYS A 123 -3.64 9.64 -1.63
C CYS A 123 -3.97 10.80 -0.67
N VAL A 124 -3.51 10.75 0.58
CA VAL A 124 -3.74 11.85 1.53
C VAL A 124 -2.95 13.10 1.12
N ASN A 125 -1.72 12.96 0.61
CA ASN A 125 -0.96 14.09 0.07
C ASN A 125 -1.64 14.75 -1.14
N ASP A 126 -2.26 13.94 -2.01
CA ASP A 126 -3.09 14.48 -3.10
C ASP A 126 -4.31 15.21 -2.55
N TRP A 127 -4.97 14.69 -1.50
CA TRP A 127 -6.05 15.42 -0.83
C TRP A 127 -5.60 16.75 -0.24
N VAL A 128 -4.41 16.81 0.37
CA VAL A 128 -3.85 18.08 0.86
C VAL A 128 -3.73 19.07 -0.29
N THR A 129 -3.21 18.62 -1.42
CA THR A 129 -3.05 19.44 -2.64
C THR A 129 -4.39 19.92 -3.19
N ILE A 130 -5.40 19.04 -3.23
CA ILE A 130 -6.73 19.35 -3.77
C ILE A 130 -7.51 20.29 -2.85
N LEU A 131 -7.43 20.11 -1.53
CA LEU A 131 -8.20 20.85 -0.54
C LEU A 131 -7.56 22.20 -0.17
N TYR A 132 -6.23 22.25 -0.06
CA TYR A 132 -5.50 23.40 0.50
C TYR A 132 -4.47 24.00 -0.47
N GLY A 133 -4.32 23.43 -1.67
CA GLY A 133 -3.41 23.92 -2.70
C GLY A 133 -1.97 23.42 -2.57
N VAL A 134 -1.17 23.77 -3.58
CA VAL A 134 0.21 23.28 -3.75
C VAL A 134 1.15 23.78 -2.65
N ASP A 135 0.96 25.00 -2.17
CA ASP A 135 1.82 25.59 -1.13
C ASP A 135 1.68 24.86 0.21
N ALA A 136 0.45 24.46 0.56
CA ALA A 136 0.19 23.64 1.72
C ALA A 136 0.78 22.24 1.56
N ALA A 137 0.61 21.61 0.40
CA ALA A 137 1.13 20.26 0.11
C ALA A 137 2.66 20.17 0.16
N ARG A 138 3.38 21.25 -0.20
CA ARG A 138 4.85 21.31 -0.06
C ARG A 138 5.31 21.33 1.39
N LYS A 139 4.53 21.95 2.28
CA LYS A 139 4.88 22.11 3.70
C LYS A 139 4.35 20.95 4.56
N HIS A 140 3.21 20.38 4.17
CA HIS A 140 2.44 19.45 4.99
C HIS A 140 2.25 18.12 4.25
N GLN A 141 3.30 17.30 4.26
CA GLN A 141 3.25 15.91 3.79
C GLN A 141 2.97 14.97 4.96
N ILE A 142 2.08 13.99 4.77
CA ILE A 142 1.69 13.06 5.85
C ILE A 142 2.88 12.27 6.40
N GLU A 143 3.87 11.98 5.56
CA GLU A 143 5.09 11.29 5.93
C GLU A 143 5.86 12.05 7.00
N THR A 144 5.93 13.38 6.91
CA THR A 144 6.59 14.23 7.90
C THR A 144 5.98 14.04 9.29
N TYR A 145 4.65 13.93 9.38
CA TYR A 145 3.94 13.69 10.64
C TYR A 145 4.12 12.26 11.13
N LEU A 146 4.23 11.29 10.21
CA LEU A 146 4.48 9.90 10.54
C LEU A 146 5.90 9.69 11.11
N PHE A 147 6.91 10.34 10.53
CA PHE A 147 8.29 10.33 11.05
C PHE A 147 8.44 11.08 12.38
N ALA A 148 7.73 12.20 12.55
CA ALA A 148 7.71 12.91 13.82
C ALA A 148 7.19 12.02 14.96
N GLN A 149 6.16 11.21 14.70
CA GLN A 149 5.62 10.28 15.69
C GLN A 149 6.52 9.05 15.91
N SER A 150 7.12 8.51 14.84
CA SER A 150 8.01 7.34 14.95
C SER A 150 9.28 7.62 15.75
N SER A 151 9.75 8.86 15.75
CA SER A 151 10.89 9.30 16.58
C SER A 151 10.60 9.21 18.10
N SER A 152 9.31 9.19 18.48
CA SER A 152 8.90 9.10 19.89
C SER A 152 8.65 7.68 20.40
N ARG A 153 8.28 6.72 19.53
CA ARG A 153 8.16 5.27 19.86
C ARG A 153 8.29 4.37 18.61
N PHE A 154 9.28 3.46 18.64
CA PHE A 154 9.30 2.13 18.01
C PHE A 154 8.63 1.93 16.63
N ILE A 155 9.11 2.56 15.56
CA ILE A 155 9.01 1.94 14.22
C ILE A 155 10.38 1.31 13.94
N ARG A 156 10.45 -0.04 13.92
CA ARG A 156 11.69 -0.70 13.52
C ARG A 156 11.98 -0.35 12.06
N PRO A 157 13.25 -0.06 11.70
CA PRO A 157 13.61 0.20 10.31
C PRO A 157 13.20 -1.01 9.46
N GLY A 158 12.34 -0.77 8.46
CA GLY A 158 11.78 -1.81 7.58
C GLY A 158 10.36 -2.27 7.93
N GLU A 159 9.76 -1.79 9.03
CA GLU A 159 8.39 -2.12 9.40
C GLU A 159 7.38 -1.14 8.78
N ALA A 160 6.36 -1.67 8.08
CA ALA A 160 5.31 -0.85 7.50
C ALA A 160 4.52 -0.12 8.60
N PRO A 161 4.12 1.15 8.39
CA PRO A 161 3.40 1.90 9.41
C PRO A 161 2.06 1.24 9.74
N SER A 162 1.80 1.06 11.04
CA SER A 162 0.53 0.53 11.53
C SER A 162 -0.63 1.49 11.21
N ARG A 163 -1.85 0.95 11.13
CA ARG A 163 -3.08 1.76 10.93
C ARG A 163 -3.25 2.84 12.00
N GLN A 164 -2.81 2.55 13.24
CA GLN A 164 -2.86 3.50 14.34
C GLN A 164 -1.91 4.69 14.13
N HIS A 165 -0.68 4.44 13.68
CA HIS A 165 0.27 5.51 13.36
C HIS A 165 -0.25 6.40 12.23
N ILE A 166 -0.85 5.81 11.19
CA ILE A 166 -1.45 6.57 10.08
C ILE A 166 -2.61 7.43 10.57
N SER A 167 -3.47 6.89 11.44
CA SER A 167 -4.60 7.64 12.00
C SER A 167 -4.13 8.86 12.81
N LEU A 168 -3.12 8.68 13.66
CA LEU A 168 -2.54 9.76 14.47
C LEU A 168 -1.79 10.78 13.59
N ALA A 169 -1.08 10.34 12.56
CA ALA A 169 -0.40 11.22 11.62
C ALA A 169 -1.42 12.08 10.85
N ARG A 170 -2.53 11.49 10.39
CA ARG A 170 -3.64 12.21 9.75
C ARG A 170 -4.28 13.24 10.69
N GLU A 171 -4.45 12.89 11.96
CA GLU A 171 -4.97 13.80 12.96
C GLU A 171 -4.03 15.00 13.18
N SER A 172 -2.74 14.73 13.31
CA SER A 172 -1.71 15.77 13.46
C SER A 172 -1.63 16.68 12.24
N LEU A 173 -1.73 16.11 11.04
CA LEU A 173 -1.80 16.82 9.77
C LEU A 173 -3.05 17.73 9.71
N SER A 174 -4.22 17.22 10.09
CA SER A 174 -5.46 18.00 10.13
C SER A 174 -5.36 19.19 11.09
N ARG A 175 -4.75 18.98 12.27
CA ARG A 175 -4.48 20.07 13.25
C ARG A 175 -3.54 21.13 12.68
N ALA A 176 -2.46 20.70 12.03
CA ALA A 176 -1.47 21.61 11.47
C ALA A 176 -2.03 22.45 10.31
N LEU A 177 -3.00 21.92 9.57
CA LEU A 177 -3.70 22.63 8.50
C LEU A 177 -4.81 23.58 9.02
N GLY A 178 -5.01 23.65 10.35
CA GLY A 178 -5.87 24.67 10.98
C GLY A 178 -7.36 24.31 11.04
N TYR A 179 -7.74 23.04 10.88
CA TYR A 179 -9.14 22.61 10.91
C TYR A 179 -9.38 21.55 11.99
N TYR A 180 -9.92 22.02 13.11
CA TYR A 180 -10.63 21.25 14.14
C TYR A 180 -11.94 21.96 14.47
#